data_AF-A0A915LEE9-F1
#
_entry.id   AF-A0A915LEE9-F1
#
_cell.length_a   1.000
_cell.length_b   1.000
_cell.length_c   1.000
_cell.angle_alpha   90.00
_cell.angle_beta   90.00
_cell.angle_gamma   90.00
#
_symmetry.space_group_name_H-M   'P 1'
#
loop_
_entity.id
_entity.type
_entity.pdbx_description
1 polymer ?
#
loop_
_entity_poly.entity_id
_entity_poly.type
_entity_poly.pdbx_seq_one_letter_code
_entity_poly.pdbx_strand_id
1 'polypeptide(L)'
;MDYDRKDYELPTPPYLSYRKQIDDLIMNGTLLCLEGRVLSSEHMANSSINSFEITLLHDTKYGYESLIVLMLNFTFSLRKYLIDNENENITFNEEANSSLRIQSYLNKDVFIKNPIGQTGVPIVLLIYAEQFYYNISINGGDIIHYKNGLPPWAANYVMVIFLNKWK
;
A
#
# COMPACT_ATOMS: atom_id res chain seq x y z
N MET A 1 25.91 3.36 12.99
CA MET A 1 25.06 4.40 12.39
C MET A 1 23.73 4.28 13.10
N ASP A 2 23.38 5.26 13.93
CA ASP A 2 22.08 5.28 14.60
C ASP A 2 21.03 5.75 13.59
N TYR A 3 20.06 4.88 13.32
CA TYR A 3 18.90 5.20 12.48
C TYR A 3 17.91 5.99 13.34
N ASP A 4 17.70 7.27 13.04
CA ASP A 4 16.74 8.11 13.75
C ASP A 4 15.31 7.68 13.40
N ARG A 5 14.71 6.84 14.25
CA ARG A 5 13.35 6.32 14.07
C ARG A 5 12.35 7.34 14.60
N LYS A 6 11.64 8.01 13.69
CA LYS A 6 10.51 8.88 14.04
C LYS A 6 9.20 8.12 13.85
N ASP A 7 8.60 7.69 14.95
CA ASP A 7 7.27 7.07 14.95
C ASP A 7 6.21 8.19 14.90
N TYR A 8 5.28 8.09 13.95
CA TYR A 8 4.18 9.04 13.81
C TYR A 8 2.85 8.29 13.88
N GLU A 9 2.01 8.67 14.83
CA GLU A 9 0.64 8.15 14.92
C GLU A 9 -0.24 8.83 13.87
N LEU A 10 -0.96 8.03 13.09
CA LEU A 10 -1.93 8.51 12.11
C LEU A 10 -3.26 8.84 12.82
N PRO A 11 -3.88 10.00 12.55
CA PRO A 11 -5.21 10.30 13.10
C PRO A 11 -6.26 9.32 12.55
N THR A 12 -7.23 8.96 13.38
CA THR A 12 -8.38 8.13 12.99
C THR A 12 -9.30 8.90 12.02
N PRO A 13 -9.95 8.21 11.04
CA PRO A 13 -10.68 8.87 9.93
C PRO A 13 -11.76 9.87 10.38
N PRO A 14 -12.01 10.95 9.60
CA PRO A 14 -12.73 10.78 8.33
C PRO A 14 -11.93 11.16 7.07
N TYR A 15 -10.61 11.37 7.17
CA TYR A 15 -9.78 11.63 5.99
C TYR A 15 -9.58 10.34 5.18
N LEU A 16 -10.13 10.31 3.95
CA LEU A 16 -9.97 9.18 3.01
C LEU A 16 -8.55 9.04 2.46
N SER A 17 -7.71 10.05 2.66
CA SER A 17 -6.30 9.99 2.31
C SER A 17 -5.41 10.67 3.34
N TYR A 18 -4.23 10.11 3.53
CA TYR A 18 -3.15 10.67 4.32
C TYR A 18 -1.96 10.93 3.41
N ARG A 19 -1.31 12.08 3.55
CA ARG A 19 -0.15 12.44 2.76
C ARG A 19 0.93 13.01 3.67
N LYS A 20 2.16 12.55 3.48
CA LYS A 20 3.31 12.97 4.27
C LYS A 20 4.51 13.23 3.38
N GLN A 21 5.21 14.33 3.64
CA GLN A 21 6.49 14.62 3.00
C GLN A 21 7.56 13.66 3.52
N ILE A 22 8.42 13.21 2.63
CA ILE A 22 9.59 12.41 2.99
C ILE A 22 10.74 13.40 3.15
N ASP A 23 11.14 13.64 4.40
CA ASP A 23 12.14 14.66 4.73
C ASP A 23 13.56 14.24 4.30
N ASP A 24 13.82 12.92 4.30
CA ASP A 24 15.10 12.35 3.88
C ASP A 24 15.00 11.81 2.44
N LEU A 25 15.92 12.24 1.58
CA LEU A 25 16.04 11.73 0.21
C LEU A 25 16.22 10.21 0.24
N ILE A 26 15.33 9.48 -0.43
CA ILE A 26 15.39 8.01 -0.56
C ILE A 26 16.62 7.62 -1.38
N MET A 27 17.76 7.46 -0.73
CA MET A 27 18.95 6.85 -1.32
C MET A 27 18.86 5.33 -1.29
N ASN A 28 19.75 4.65 -2.01
CA ASN A 28 19.89 3.19 -1.95
C ASN A 28 20.03 2.74 -0.48
N GLY A 29 19.22 1.78 -0.06
CA GLY A 29 19.17 1.28 1.31
C GLY A 29 18.17 2.00 2.24
N THR A 30 17.37 2.95 1.72
CA THR A 30 16.30 3.60 2.49
C THR A 30 15.11 2.67 2.65
N LEU A 31 14.65 2.54 3.90
CA LEU A 31 13.48 1.76 4.28
C LEU A 31 12.29 2.68 4.56
N LEU A 32 11.20 2.50 3.82
CA LEU A 32 9.89 2.96 4.28
C LEU A 32 9.20 1.81 5.03
N CYS A 33 8.84 2.06 6.30
CA CYS A 33 8.02 1.16 7.11
C CYS A 33 6.64 1.77 7.32
N LEU A 34 5.60 1.00 7.04
CA LEU A 34 4.22 1.36 7.29
C LEU A 34 3.59 0.25 8.13
N GLU A 35 3.17 0.62 9.34
CA GLU A 35 2.48 -0.27 10.26
C GLU A 35 1.01 0.16 10.37
N GLY A 36 0.11 -0.80 10.40
CA GLY A 36 -1.31 -0.51 10.50
C GLY A 36 -2.16 -1.74 10.70
N ARG A 37 -3.47 -1.58 10.51
CA ARG A 37 -4.43 -2.68 10.58
C ARG A 37 -5.40 -2.59 9.42
N VAL A 38 -5.59 -3.72 8.75
CA VAL A 38 -6.60 -3.87 7.71
C VAL A 38 -7.98 -3.92 8.36
N LEU A 39 -8.95 -3.21 7.79
CA LEU A 39 -10.33 -3.24 8.27
C LEU A 39 -10.89 -4.67 8.28
N SER A 40 -11.82 -4.96 9.20
CA SER A 40 -12.57 -6.22 9.19
C SER A 40 -13.53 -6.26 7.97
N SER A 41 -13.98 -7.44 7.54
CA SER A 41 -14.89 -7.54 6.40
C SER A 41 -16.22 -6.84 6.66
N GLU A 42 -16.71 -6.87 7.91
CA GLU A 42 -17.89 -6.12 8.33
C GLU A 42 -17.69 -4.61 8.15
N HIS A 43 -16.57 -4.06 8.64
CA HIS A 43 -16.27 -2.63 8.49
C HIS A 43 -16.10 -2.24 7.02
N MET A 44 -15.46 -3.09 6.21
CA MET A 44 -15.32 -2.85 4.77
C MET A 44 -16.67 -2.87 4.05
N ALA A 45 -17.58 -3.77 4.43
CA ALA A 45 -18.93 -3.83 3.87
C ALA A 45 -19.76 -2.59 4.24
N ASN A 46 -19.74 -2.20 5.52
CA ASN A 46 -20.51 -1.07 6.03
C ASN A 46 -20.00 0.28 5.49
N SER A 47 -18.68 0.43 5.34
CA SER A 47 -18.07 1.66 4.82
C SER A 47 -17.95 1.71 3.29
N SER A 48 -18.17 0.57 2.61
CA SER A 48 -17.89 0.40 1.17
C SER A 48 -16.41 0.57 0.78
N ILE A 49 -15.50 0.68 1.74
CA ILE A 49 -14.05 0.73 1.54
C ILE A 49 -13.51 -0.70 1.54
N ASN A 50 -13.10 -1.19 0.37
CA ASN A 50 -12.58 -2.56 0.21
C ASN A 50 -11.18 -2.59 -0.41
N SER A 51 -10.53 -1.43 -0.48
CA SER A 51 -9.16 -1.32 -0.97
C SER A 51 -8.46 -0.14 -0.33
N PHE A 52 -7.14 -0.23 -0.26
CA PHE A 52 -6.29 0.89 0.08
C PHE A 52 -5.08 0.92 -0.84
N GLU A 53 -4.57 2.13 -1.06
CA GLU A 53 -3.46 2.42 -1.93
C GLU A 53 -2.36 3.12 -1.14
N ILE A 54 -1.12 2.74 -1.42
CA ILE A 54 0.08 3.37 -0.88
C ILE A 54 0.91 3.82 -2.08
N THR A 55 1.15 5.12 -2.17
CA THR A 55 1.77 5.76 -3.34
C THR A 55 2.95 6.61 -2.93
N LEU A 56 4.11 6.30 -3.50
CA LEU A 56 5.28 7.17 -3.52
C LEU A 56 5.14 8.14 -4.69
N LEU A 57 5.14 9.42 -4.38
CA LEU A 57 4.93 10.50 -5.35
C LEU A 57 6.19 11.34 -5.49
N HIS A 58 6.45 11.77 -6.72
CA HIS A 58 7.29 12.93 -6.99
C HIS A 58 6.37 14.10 -7.28
N ASP A 59 6.25 15.01 -6.32
CA ASP A 59 5.49 16.25 -6.50
C ASP A 59 6.43 17.41 -6.80
N THR A 60 6.08 18.21 -7.81
CA THR A 60 6.83 19.42 -8.13
C THR A 60 6.16 20.59 -7.44
N LYS A 61 6.94 21.48 -6.80
CA LYS A 61 6.42 22.67 -6.08
C LYS A 61 5.58 23.64 -6.96
N TYR A 62 5.48 23.41 -8.27
CA TYR A 62 4.96 24.37 -9.26
C TYR A 62 3.97 23.78 -10.28
N GLY A 63 3.45 22.57 -10.11
CA GLY A 63 2.61 21.92 -11.13
C GLY A 63 1.40 21.16 -10.59
N TYR A 64 0.38 21.01 -11.43
CA TYR A 64 -0.84 20.22 -11.19
C TYR A 64 -0.63 18.71 -11.36
N GLU A 65 0.59 18.26 -11.67
CA GLU A 65 0.90 16.87 -12.01
C GLU A 65 1.95 16.31 -11.05
N SER A 66 1.52 15.37 -10.20
CA SER A 66 2.42 14.52 -9.42
C SER A 66 2.72 13.25 -10.21
N LEU A 67 3.99 12.81 -10.23
CA LEU A 67 4.38 11.55 -10.88
C LEU A 67 4.33 10.39 -9.89
N ILE A 68 3.77 9.26 -10.31
CA ILE A 68 3.74 8.03 -9.53
C ILE A 68 5.11 7.34 -9.65
N VAL A 69 5.90 7.42 -8.58
CA VAL A 69 7.20 6.72 -8.48
C VAL A 69 6.97 5.23 -8.23
N LEU A 70 6.07 4.90 -7.29
CA LEU A 70 5.63 3.55 -6.99
C LEU A 70 4.22 3.62 -6.39
N MET A 71 3.34 2.71 -6.79
CA MET A 71 1.99 2.58 -6.24
C MET A 71 1.73 1.11 -5.92
N LEU A 72 1.24 0.86 -4.70
CA LEU A 72 0.79 -0.44 -4.21
C LEU A 72 -0.69 -0.33 -3.88
N ASN A 73 -1.54 -1.02 -4.62
CA ASN A 73 -2.98 -1.01 -4.40
C ASN A 73 -3.45 -2.40 -3.98
N PHE A 74 -3.87 -2.50 -2.71
CA PHE A 74 -4.38 -3.71 -2.10
C PHE A 74 -5.90 -3.73 -2.21
N THR A 75 -6.43 -4.77 -2.85
CA THR A 75 -7.87 -4.97 -3.05
C THR A 75 -8.35 -6.21 -2.33
N PHE A 76 -9.54 -6.12 -1.74
CA PHE A 76 -10.17 -7.18 -0.97
C PHE A 76 -11.56 -7.50 -1.54
N SER A 77 -11.77 -8.75 -1.94
CA SER A 77 -13.08 -9.23 -2.43
C SER A 77 -13.96 -9.67 -1.26
N LEU A 78 -15.01 -8.90 -0.98
CA LEU A 78 -15.98 -9.23 0.08
C LEU A 78 -17.05 -10.24 -0.36
N ARG A 79 -16.89 -10.91 -1.51
CA ARG A 79 -17.94 -11.79 -2.06
C ARG A 79 -18.35 -12.89 -1.09
N LYS A 80 -17.41 -13.52 -0.38
CA LYS A 80 -17.71 -14.55 0.63
C LYS A 80 -18.48 -13.98 1.82
N TYR A 81 -18.11 -12.79 2.31
CA TYR A 81 -18.84 -12.08 3.38
C TYR A 81 -20.31 -11.91 3.02
N LEU A 82 -20.55 -11.42 1.80
CA LEU A 82 -21.88 -11.03 1.35
C LEU A 82 -22.78 -12.23 1.04
N ILE A 83 -22.20 -13.39 0.73
CA ILE A 83 -22.96 -14.62 0.41
C ILE A 83 -23.20 -15.44 1.67
N ASP A 84 -22.15 -15.67 2.45
CA ASP A 84 -22.17 -16.63 3.55
C ASP A 84 -22.58 -15.98 4.88
N ASN A 85 -22.53 -14.63 4.96
CA ASN A 85 -22.87 -13.85 6.16
C ASN A 85 -22.12 -14.30 7.44
N GLU A 86 -21.01 -15.02 7.26
CA GLU A 86 -20.23 -15.62 8.33
C GLU A 86 -18.85 -14.95 8.43
N ASN A 87 -18.48 -14.64 9.68
CA ASN A 87 -17.19 -14.12 10.16
C ASN A 87 -16.87 -12.63 9.86
N GLU A 88 -16.51 -11.92 10.94
CA GLU A 88 -15.99 -10.54 10.88
C GLU A 88 -14.67 -10.44 10.10
N ASN A 89 -13.92 -11.54 9.95
CA ASN A 89 -12.66 -11.61 9.23
C ASN A 89 -12.69 -12.73 8.19
N ILE A 90 -12.26 -12.43 6.97
CA ILE A 90 -12.25 -13.37 5.84
C ILE A 90 -10.84 -13.64 5.40
N THR A 91 -10.48 -14.92 5.39
CA THR A 91 -9.28 -15.43 4.73
C THR A 91 -9.55 -15.67 3.25
N PHE A 92 -8.67 -15.17 2.39
CA PHE A 92 -8.74 -15.30 0.95
C PHE A 92 -8.02 -16.57 0.48
N ASN A 93 -8.76 -17.49 -0.15
CA ASN A 93 -8.19 -18.64 -0.85
C ASN A 93 -7.68 -18.23 -2.26
N GLU A 94 -7.06 -19.15 -2.99
CA GLU A 94 -6.51 -18.91 -4.33
C GLU A 94 -7.54 -18.41 -5.36
N GLU A 95 -8.83 -18.69 -5.13
CA GLU A 95 -9.95 -18.28 -6.00
C GLU A 95 -10.53 -16.89 -5.64
N ALA A 96 -10.02 -16.23 -4.60
CA ALA A 96 -10.51 -14.93 -4.20
C ALA A 96 -9.96 -13.83 -5.12
N ASN A 97 -10.84 -12.98 -5.67
CA ASN A 97 -10.50 -11.81 -6.49
C ASN A 97 -9.76 -10.68 -5.72
N SER A 98 -9.11 -10.99 -4.59
CA SER A 98 -8.28 -10.06 -3.83
C SER A 98 -6.88 -10.00 -4.44
N SER A 99 -6.41 -8.81 -4.79
CA SER A 99 -5.13 -8.63 -5.49
C SER A 99 -4.29 -7.49 -4.93
N LEU A 100 -2.99 -7.57 -5.15
CA LEU A 100 -2.08 -6.44 -5.07
C LEU A 100 -1.71 -6.02 -6.50
N ARG A 101 -2.04 -4.78 -6.86
CA ARG A 101 -1.58 -4.13 -8.09
C ARG A 101 -0.37 -3.24 -7.77
N ILE A 102 0.71 -3.42 -8.52
CA ILE A 102 1.94 -2.63 -8.42
C ILE A 102 2.12 -1.85 -9.71
N GLN A 103 2.30 -0.53 -9.61
CA GLN A 103 2.43 0.38 -10.75
C GLN A 103 3.56 1.40 -10.52
N SER A 104 4.21 1.85 -11.58
CA SER A 104 5.12 3.00 -11.59
C SER A 104 5.12 3.67 -12.97
N TYR A 105 5.56 4.94 -13.05
CA TYR A 105 5.45 5.79 -14.25
C TYR A 105 5.95 5.17 -15.58
N LEU A 106 6.96 4.30 -15.56
CA LEU A 106 7.58 3.72 -16.77
C LEU A 106 7.46 2.19 -16.89
N ASN A 107 6.78 1.53 -15.95
CA ASN A 107 6.63 0.09 -15.98
C ASN A 107 5.18 -0.33 -16.22
N LYS A 108 5.01 -1.52 -16.77
CA LYS A 108 3.70 -2.16 -16.84
C LYS A 108 3.21 -2.51 -15.44
N ASP A 109 1.90 -2.46 -15.28
CA ASP A 109 1.25 -2.94 -14.08
C ASP A 109 1.54 -4.42 -13.84
N VAL A 110 1.81 -4.74 -12.59
CA VAL A 110 1.94 -6.12 -12.12
C VAL A 110 0.77 -6.40 -11.19
N PHE A 111 0.09 -7.52 -11.41
CA PHE A 111 -0.98 -8.01 -10.56
C PHE A 111 -0.54 -9.32 -9.93
N ILE A 112 -0.57 -9.39 -8.61
CA ILE A 112 -0.32 -10.62 -7.87
C ILE A 112 -1.45 -10.86 -6.86
N LYS A 113 -1.50 -12.07 -6.30
CA LYS A 113 -2.40 -12.40 -5.19
C LYS A 113 -2.12 -11.45 -4.03
N ASN A 114 -3.17 -10.96 -3.37
CA ASN A 114 -3.01 -10.07 -2.22
C ASN A 114 -2.22 -10.78 -1.09
N PRO A 115 -0.98 -10.34 -0.79
CA PRO A 115 -0.10 -11.04 0.15
C PRO A 115 -0.55 -10.89 1.62
N ILE A 116 -1.49 -9.99 1.92
CA ILE A 116 -2.07 -9.83 3.25
C ILE A 116 -2.92 -11.05 3.63
N GLY A 117 -3.57 -11.67 2.65
CA GLY A 117 -4.27 -12.95 2.82
C GLY A 117 -5.58 -12.91 3.62
N GLN A 118 -5.83 -11.94 4.50
CA GLN A 118 -7.12 -11.77 5.18
C GLN A 118 -7.49 -10.34 5.59
N THR A 119 -8.73 -10.13 5.99
CA THR A 119 -9.21 -8.87 6.63
C THR A 119 -9.00 -8.87 8.15
N GLY A 120 -9.06 -7.69 8.77
CA GLY A 120 -9.01 -7.50 10.23
C GLY A 120 -7.65 -7.70 10.91
N VAL A 121 -6.59 -7.95 10.14
CA VAL A 121 -5.24 -8.24 10.63
C VAL A 121 -4.33 -7.02 10.65
N PRO A 122 -3.31 -7.02 11.53
CA PRO A 122 -2.22 -6.08 11.41
C PRO A 122 -1.49 -6.24 10.07
N ILE A 123 -0.97 -5.13 9.56
CA ILE A 123 -0.09 -5.09 8.40
C ILE A 123 1.19 -4.34 8.74
N VAL A 124 2.32 -4.92 8.34
CA VAL A 124 3.62 -4.27 8.30
C VAL A 124 4.10 -4.33 6.85
N LEU A 125 4.26 -3.17 6.23
CA LEU A 125 4.81 -3.04 4.88
C LEU A 125 6.19 -2.42 4.96
N LEU A 126 7.16 -3.11 4.36
CA LEU A 126 8.53 -2.65 4.24
C LEU A 126 8.85 -2.48 2.75
N ILE A 127 9.31 -1.29 2.39
CA ILE A 127 9.81 -0.99 1.04
C ILE A 127 11.27 -0.59 1.17
N TYR A 128 12.16 -1.41 0.62
CA TYR A 128 13.57 -1.09 0.50
C TYR A 128 13.86 -0.62 -0.92
N ALA A 129 14.39 0.59 -1.03
CA ALA A 129 14.84 1.13 -2.30
C ALA A 129 16.27 0.68 -2.60
N GLU A 130 16.47 -0.05 -3.70
CA GLU A 130 17.78 -0.33 -4.26
C GLU A 130 17.98 0.39 -5.60
N GLN A 131 19.19 0.30 -6.15
CA GLN A 131 19.58 1.02 -7.36
C GLN A 131 18.64 0.74 -8.55
N PHE A 132 18.18 -0.50 -8.70
CA PHE A 132 17.41 -0.95 -9.87
C PHE A 132 16.02 -1.50 -9.55
N TYR A 133 15.73 -1.78 -8.29
CA TYR A 133 14.48 -2.39 -7.86
C TYR A 133 14.06 -1.90 -6.47
N TYR A 134 12.76 -2.01 -6.22
CA TYR A 134 12.18 -2.01 -4.89
C TYR A 134 12.06 -3.45 -4.40
N ASN A 135 12.52 -3.71 -3.19
CA ASN A 135 12.19 -4.93 -2.46
C ASN A 135 11.03 -4.62 -1.54
N ILE A 136 9.88 -5.25 -1.78
CA ILE A 136 8.66 -5.00 -1.02
C ILE A 136 8.36 -6.26 -0.21
N SER A 137 8.29 -6.13 1.13
CA SER A 137 7.88 -7.21 2.03
C SER A 137 6.62 -6.80 2.78
N ILE A 138 5.67 -7.72 2.89
CA ILE A 138 4.41 -7.55 3.61
C ILE A 138 4.38 -8.61 4.72
N ASN A 139 4.21 -8.18 5.97
CA ASN A 139 4.14 -9.04 7.16
C ASN A 139 5.34 -9.99 7.32
N GLY A 140 6.52 -9.60 6.84
CA GLY A 140 7.73 -10.44 6.87
C GLY A 140 7.66 -11.66 5.93
N GLY A 141 6.70 -11.68 5.01
CA GLY A 141 6.61 -12.70 3.96
C GLY A 141 7.61 -12.49 2.83
N ASP A 142 7.42 -13.26 1.75
CA ASP A 142 8.28 -13.25 0.57
C ASP A 142 8.50 -11.86 -0.01
N ILE A 143 9.71 -11.62 -0.49
CA ILE A 143 10.09 -10.34 -1.08
C ILE A 143 9.60 -10.28 -2.51
N ILE A 144 8.84 -9.23 -2.82
CA ILE A 144 8.47 -8.87 -4.18
C ILE A 144 9.55 -7.94 -4.74
N HIS A 145 10.29 -8.42 -5.73
CA HIS A 145 11.27 -7.63 -6.46
C HIS A 145 10.59 -6.89 -7.62
N TYR A 146 10.47 -5.58 -7.52
CA TYR A 146 9.83 -4.75 -8.54
C TYR A 146 10.81 -3.75 -9.14
N LYS A 147 11.02 -3.80 -10.46
CA LYS A 147 11.97 -2.92 -11.14
C LYS A 147 11.59 -1.45 -10.97
N ASN A 148 12.57 -0.59 -10.74
CA ASN A 148 12.37 0.86 -10.65
C ASN A 148 11.94 1.42 -12.01
N GLY A 149 10.83 2.16 -12.04
CA GLY A 149 10.42 2.95 -13.20
C GLY A 149 11.12 4.31 -13.19
N LEU A 150 11.04 5.00 -12.06
CA LEU A 150 11.82 6.19 -11.75
C LEU A 150 12.84 5.87 -10.65
N PRO A 151 13.95 6.63 -10.55
CA PRO A 151 14.89 6.48 -9.45
C PRO A 151 14.20 6.66 -8.09
N PRO A 152 14.54 5.88 -7.05
CA PRO A 152 13.87 5.98 -5.75
C PRO A 152 13.95 7.35 -5.09
N TRP A 153 15.08 8.06 -5.28
CA TRP A 153 15.28 9.42 -4.77
C TRP A 153 14.33 10.45 -5.37
N ALA A 154 13.58 10.12 -6.42
CA ALA A 154 12.55 10.99 -6.96
C ALA A 154 11.34 11.10 -6.01
N ALA A 155 11.07 10.09 -5.17
CA ALA A 155 9.94 10.16 -4.25
C ALA A 155 10.20 11.17 -3.13
N ASN A 156 9.31 12.16 -3.01
CA ASN A 156 9.35 13.19 -1.97
C ASN A 156 8.06 13.24 -1.12
N TYR A 157 7.05 12.44 -1.46
CA TYR A 157 5.87 12.21 -0.63
C TYR A 157 5.49 10.74 -0.61
N VAL A 158 4.93 10.32 0.53
CA VAL A 158 4.13 9.10 0.65
C VAL A 158 2.66 9.50 0.84
N MET A 159 1.77 8.83 0.13
CA MET A 159 0.33 9.00 0.25
C MET A 159 -0.32 7.65 0.49
N VAL A 160 -1.28 7.60 1.41
CA VAL A 160 -2.13 6.45 1.66
C VAL A 160 -3.57 6.87 1.35
N ILE A 161 -4.30 6.10 0.54
CA ILE A 161 -5.68 6.40 0.16
C ILE A 161 -6.55 5.18 0.43
N PHE A 162 -7.70 5.40 1.05
CA PHE A 162 -8.75 4.39 1.21
C PHE A 162 -9.78 4.57 0.10
N LEU A 163 -10.03 3.51 -0.66
CA LEU A 163 -10.78 3.56 -1.90
C LEU A 163 -12.04 2.69 -1.84
N ASN A 164 -13.14 3.25 -2.35
CA ASN A 164 -14.38 2.52 -2.59
C ASN A 164 -14.36 1.90 -3.99
N LYS A 165 -14.47 0.58 -4.07
CA LYS A 165 -14.64 -0.12 -5.35
C LYS A 165 -16.03 -0.77 -5.41
N TRP A 166 -17.05 0.09 -5.62
CA TRP A 166 -18.37 -0.30 -6.11
C TRP A 166 -18.70 0.58 -7.32
N LYS A 167 -18.13 0.20 -8.47
CA LYS A 167 -18.62 0.56 -9.81
C LYS A 167 -18.41 -0.63 -10.73
#